data_AF-A0A1I3Y5G1-F1
#
_entry.id   AF-A0A1I3Y5G1-F1
#
_cell.length_a   1.000
_cell.length_b   1.000
_cell.length_c   1.000
_cell.angle_alpha   90.00
_cell.angle_beta   90.00
_cell.angle_gamma   90.00
#
_symmetry.space_group_name_H-M   'P 1'
#
loop_
_entity.id
_entity.type
_entity.pdbx_description
1 polymer ?
#
loop_
_entity_poly.entity_id
_entity_poly.type
_entity_poly.pdbx_seq_one_letter_code
_entity_poly.pdbx_strand_id
1 'polypeptide(L)'
;MRDLDKALADIVAIRMQIARDTAFRGLGAATLAATGALALAVAAGQALVLDDPTGRPVAFFGLWIATAIAACALIGFEAVRRSRRVHSGLADAMVFNAIEGFLPAGGAGFCLGLVFARFMPEALWMLPGLWQVLVGLGLFASARILPRPVQLVGAWYLLAGLSVLALASEGRHLSPWLMGLPFAVGQGLLAIIVHRQSEGGLDA
;
A
#
# COMPACT_ATOMS: atom_id res chain seq x y z
N MET A 1 -29.84 -9.16 32.21
CA MET A 1 -28.54 -8.46 32.01
C MET A 1 -27.72 -9.14 30.91
N ARG A 2 -27.41 -10.43 31.04
CA ARG A 2 -26.63 -11.21 30.06
C ARG A 2 -27.19 -11.24 28.62
N ASP A 3 -28.51 -11.25 28.46
CA ASP A 3 -29.15 -11.24 27.13
C ASP A 3 -29.16 -9.85 26.48
N LEU A 4 -29.12 -8.77 27.28
CA LEU A 4 -29.01 -7.40 26.78
C LEU A 4 -27.59 -7.13 26.25
N ASP A 5 -26.57 -7.58 26.99
CA ASP A 5 -25.17 -7.48 26.55
C ASP A 5 -24.93 -8.30 25.28
N LYS A 6 -25.57 -9.47 25.17
CA LYS A 6 -25.50 -10.33 23.99
C LYS A 6 -26.22 -9.71 22.78
N ALA A 7 -27.41 -9.15 22.99
CA ALA A 7 -28.15 -8.45 21.93
C ALA A 7 -27.40 -7.19 21.45
N LEU A 8 -26.76 -6.44 22.36
CA LEU A 8 -25.90 -5.30 22.00
C LEU A 8 -24.67 -5.75 21.22
N ALA A 9 -24.02 -6.84 21.63
CA ALA A 9 -22.88 -7.41 20.90
C ALA A 9 -23.28 -7.88 19.49
N ASP A 10 -24.45 -8.52 19.35
CA ASP A 10 -24.98 -8.97 18.05
C ASP A 10 -25.34 -7.79 17.15
N ILE A 11 -25.96 -6.73 17.69
CA ILE A 11 -26.25 -5.49 16.94
C ILE A 11 -24.96 -4.81 16.48
N VAL A 12 -23.93 -4.77 17.33
CA VAL A 12 -22.61 -4.24 16.95
C VAL A 12 -21.97 -5.12 15.87
N ALA A 13 -22.03 -6.44 16.00
CA ALA A 13 -21.51 -7.37 15.00
C ALA A 13 -22.23 -7.22 13.65
N ILE A 14 -23.56 -7.09 13.65
CA ILE A 14 -24.37 -6.87 12.44
C ILE A 14 -24.06 -5.50 11.83
N ARG A 15 -23.95 -4.42 12.62
CA ARG A 15 -23.56 -3.10 12.09
C ARG A 15 -22.14 -3.10 11.53
N MET A 16 -21.23 -3.85 12.13
CA MET A 16 -19.86 -4.04 11.62
C MET A 16 -19.85 -4.82 10.31
N GLN A 17 -20.70 -5.85 10.18
CA GLN A 17 -20.87 -6.62 8.96
C GLN A 17 -21.46 -5.75 7.83
N ILE A 18 -22.54 -4.99 8.11
CA ILE A 18 -23.19 -4.09 7.14
C ILE A 18 -22.27 -2.92 6.76
N ALA A 19 -21.53 -2.35 7.71
CA ALA A 19 -20.52 -1.34 7.42
C ALA A 19 -19.39 -1.91 6.55
N ARG A 20 -18.98 -3.17 6.75
CA ARG A 20 -18.01 -3.84 5.87
C ARG A 20 -18.55 -4.06 4.45
N ASP A 21 -19.80 -4.44 4.28
CA ASP A 21 -20.40 -4.65 2.94
C ASP A 21 -20.68 -3.33 2.20
N THR A 22 -21.21 -2.31 2.88
CA THR A 22 -21.49 -1.00 2.26
C THR A 22 -20.22 -0.19 2.00
N ALA A 23 -19.15 -0.47 2.73
CA ALA A 23 -17.87 0.22 2.60
C ALA A 23 -17.17 -0.03 1.26
N PHE A 24 -17.29 -1.21 0.68
CA PHE A 24 -16.45 -1.58 -0.47
C PHE A 24 -17.08 -1.25 -1.84
N ARG A 25 -18.26 -0.62 -1.88
CA ARG A 25 -18.90 -0.23 -3.15
C ARG A 25 -18.32 1.07 -3.74
N GLY A 26 -17.50 0.92 -4.78
CA GLY A 26 -17.53 1.84 -5.93
C GLY A 26 -16.39 2.83 -6.16
N LEU A 27 -15.63 3.30 -5.16
CA LEU A 27 -14.62 4.37 -5.40
C LEU A 27 -13.25 4.16 -4.72
N GLY A 28 -12.86 2.93 -4.41
CA GLY A 28 -11.49 2.60 -3.96
C GLY A 28 -10.61 2.02 -5.07
N ALA A 29 -11.18 1.16 -5.93
CA ALA A 29 -10.43 0.42 -6.93
C ALA A 29 -9.82 1.33 -8.01
N ALA A 30 -10.56 2.36 -8.48
CA ALA A 30 -10.06 3.30 -9.47
C ALA A 30 -8.88 4.13 -8.92
N THR A 31 -8.95 4.56 -7.66
CA THR A 31 -7.87 5.31 -7.00
C THR A 31 -6.61 4.44 -6.85
N LEU A 32 -6.76 3.17 -6.44
CA LEU A 32 -5.65 2.22 -6.37
C LEU A 32 -5.04 1.93 -7.76
N ALA A 33 -5.89 1.73 -8.78
CA ALA A 33 -5.41 1.57 -10.14
C ALA A 33 -4.66 2.81 -10.65
N ALA A 34 -5.14 4.01 -10.30
CA ALA A 34 -4.51 5.28 -10.66
C ALA A 34 -3.14 5.45 -9.97
N THR A 35 -2.97 5.04 -8.70
CA THR A 35 -1.65 5.08 -8.05
C THR A 35 -0.67 4.08 -8.67
N GLY A 36 -1.15 2.89 -9.08
CA GLY A 36 -0.35 1.94 -9.85
C GLY A 36 0.07 2.48 -11.22
N ALA A 37 -0.86 3.09 -11.96
CA ALA A 37 -0.58 3.73 -13.25
C ALA A 37 0.40 4.91 -13.12
N LEU A 38 0.24 5.73 -12.06
CA LEU A 38 1.17 6.81 -11.74
C LEU A 38 2.58 6.27 -11.50
N ALA A 39 2.73 5.17 -10.76
CA ALA A 39 4.04 4.55 -10.53
C ALA A 39 4.68 4.01 -11.82
N LEU A 40 3.90 3.45 -12.74
CA LEU A 40 4.40 3.04 -14.07
C LEU A 40 4.83 4.25 -14.89
N ALA A 41 4.04 5.34 -14.89
CA ALA A 41 4.38 6.56 -15.59
C ALA A 41 5.68 7.18 -15.05
N VAL A 42 5.86 7.17 -13.73
CA VAL A 42 7.09 7.62 -13.07
C VAL A 42 8.27 6.72 -13.41
N ALA A 43 8.11 5.41 -13.38
CA ALA A 43 9.16 4.47 -13.75
C ALA A 43 9.58 4.62 -15.22
N ALA A 44 8.61 4.76 -16.13
CA ALA A 44 8.87 4.99 -17.55
C ALA A 44 9.54 6.35 -17.78
N GLY A 45 9.05 7.41 -17.12
CA GLY A 45 9.65 8.74 -17.18
C GLY A 45 11.09 8.75 -16.67
N GLN A 46 11.37 8.08 -15.55
CA GLN A 46 12.74 7.93 -15.05
C GLN A 46 13.62 7.12 -16.00
N ALA A 47 13.10 6.04 -16.58
CA ALA A 47 13.88 5.21 -17.51
C ALA A 47 14.26 5.95 -18.80
N LEU A 48 13.46 6.94 -19.21
CA LEU A 48 13.72 7.75 -20.42
C LEU A 48 14.54 9.01 -20.15
N VAL A 49 14.53 9.54 -18.92
CA VAL A 49 15.13 10.85 -18.58
C VAL A 49 16.38 10.72 -17.70
N LEU A 50 16.48 9.68 -16.86
CA LEU A 50 17.69 9.41 -16.08
C LEU A 50 18.56 8.37 -16.81
N ASP A 51 19.56 8.87 -17.56
CA ASP A 51 20.57 8.02 -18.22
C ASP A 51 21.40 7.20 -17.22
N ASP A 52 21.67 7.77 -16.03
CA ASP A 52 22.34 7.08 -14.92
C ASP A 52 21.56 7.28 -13.59
N PRO A 53 20.65 6.35 -13.25
CA PRO A 53 19.90 6.37 -11.99
C PRO A 53 20.81 6.21 -10.75
N THR A 54 21.97 5.56 -10.89
CA THR A 54 22.87 5.25 -9.78
C THR A 54 23.76 6.46 -9.45
N GLY A 55 24.14 7.25 -10.45
CA GLY A 55 24.88 8.50 -10.27
C GLY A 55 24.07 9.67 -9.71
N ARG A 56 22.73 9.58 -9.68
CA ARG A 56 21.82 10.62 -9.14
C ARG A 56 20.79 10.07 -8.15
N PRO A 57 21.22 9.46 -7.02
CA PRO A 57 20.31 8.78 -6.10
C PRO A 57 19.29 9.73 -5.45
N VAL A 58 19.66 10.99 -5.19
CA VAL A 58 18.74 11.99 -4.61
C VAL A 58 17.59 12.31 -5.56
N ALA A 59 17.86 12.46 -6.86
CA ALA A 59 16.82 12.70 -7.86
C ALA A 59 15.95 11.45 -8.06
N PHE A 60 16.57 10.27 -8.06
CA PHE A 60 15.89 8.98 -8.16
C PHE A 60 14.87 8.79 -7.03
N PHE A 61 15.33 8.83 -5.77
CA PHE A 61 14.46 8.64 -4.61
C PHE A 61 13.53 9.83 -4.36
N GLY A 62 13.95 11.06 -4.65
CA GLY A 62 13.12 12.25 -4.50
C GLY A 62 11.83 12.16 -5.32
N LEU A 63 11.91 11.66 -6.56
CA LEU A 63 10.73 11.45 -7.39
C LEU A 63 9.83 10.33 -6.84
N TRP A 64 10.41 9.25 -6.32
CA TRP A 64 9.65 8.18 -5.66
C TRP A 64 8.95 8.65 -4.38
N ILE A 65 9.61 9.50 -3.57
CA ILE A 65 9.01 10.12 -2.38
C ILE A 65 7.85 11.03 -2.79
N ALA A 66 8.04 11.88 -3.81
CA ALA A 66 6.95 12.73 -4.32
C ALA A 66 5.77 11.88 -4.84
N THR A 67 6.05 10.78 -5.52
CA THR A 67 5.05 9.82 -6.01
C THR A 67 4.31 9.14 -4.85
N ALA A 68 5.02 8.75 -3.79
CA ALA A 68 4.43 8.17 -2.60
C ALA A 68 3.52 9.17 -1.87
N ILE A 69 3.95 10.44 -1.75
CA ILE A 69 3.12 11.52 -1.18
C ILE A 69 1.87 11.72 -2.01
N ALA A 70 1.98 11.77 -3.35
CA ALA A 70 0.84 11.92 -4.24
C ALA A 70 -0.13 10.72 -4.12
N ALA A 71 0.39 9.49 -4.08
CA ALA A 71 -0.41 8.29 -3.89
C ALA A 71 -1.15 8.28 -2.54
N CYS A 72 -0.45 8.62 -1.45
CA CYS A 72 -1.04 8.77 -0.12
C CYS A 72 -2.10 9.87 -0.09
N ALA A 73 -1.88 11.00 -0.76
CA ALA A 73 -2.84 12.09 -0.85
C ALA A 73 -4.09 11.67 -1.64
N LEU A 74 -3.94 10.97 -2.76
CA LEU A 74 -5.06 10.44 -3.55
C LEU A 74 -5.90 9.43 -2.74
N ILE A 75 -5.24 8.46 -2.10
CA ILE A 75 -5.90 7.45 -1.26
C ILE A 75 -6.57 8.11 -0.05
N GLY A 76 -5.88 9.03 0.62
CA GLY A 76 -6.36 9.75 1.81
C GLY A 76 -7.53 10.68 1.49
N PHE A 77 -7.45 11.44 0.40
CA PHE A 77 -8.55 12.31 -0.05
C PHE A 77 -9.81 11.51 -0.34
N GLU A 78 -9.67 10.37 -1.02
CA GLU A 78 -10.79 9.49 -1.32
C GLU A 78 -11.37 8.85 -0.04
N ALA A 79 -10.51 8.41 0.88
CA ALA A 79 -10.93 7.88 2.19
C ALA A 79 -11.72 8.93 3.01
N VAL A 80 -11.25 10.17 3.08
CA VAL A 80 -11.92 11.26 3.80
C VAL A 80 -13.22 11.68 3.11
N ARG A 81 -13.21 11.85 1.79
CA ARG A 81 -14.41 12.19 1.00
C ARG A 81 -15.49 11.13 1.17
N ARG A 82 -15.10 9.86 1.26
CA ARG A 82 -15.99 8.73 1.51
C ARG A 82 -16.53 8.72 2.95
N SER A 83 -15.67 8.87 3.95
CA SER A 83 -16.08 8.97 5.35
C SER A 83 -17.15 10.08 5.54
N ARG A 84 -16.96 11.23 4.91
CA ARG A 84 -17.93 12.34 4.96
C ARG A 84 -19.27 12.01 4.28
N ARG A 85 -19.30 11.14 3.27
CA ARG A 85 -20.54 10.73 2.57
C ARG A 85 -21.26 9.57 3.28
N VAL A 86 -20.53 8.67 3.93
CA VAL A 86 -21.06 7.51 4.63
C VAL A 86 -20.91 7.75 6.13
N HIS A 87 -21.96 8.25 6.77
CA HIS A 87 -22.03 8.59 8.20
C HIS A 87 -21.88 7.36 9.12
N SER A 88 -20.70 6.76 9.15
CA SER A 88 -20.36 5.67 10.06
C SER A 88 -18.97 5.88 10.62
N GLY A 89 -18.85 6.24 11.90
CA GLY A 89 -17.57 6.33 12.62
C GLY A 89 -16.76 5.02 12.60
N LEU A 90 -17.36 3.92 12.16
CA LEU A 90 -16.70 2.64 11.88
C LEU A 90 -15.74 2.69 10.68
N ALA A 91 -16.05 3.49 9.64
CA ALA A 91 -15.18 3.65 8.47
C ALA A 91 -13.89 4.40 8.84
N ASP A 92 -13.99 5.43 9.68
CA ASP A 92 -12.82 6.17 10.20
C ASP A 92 -11.94 5.31 11.10
N ALA A 93 -12.54 4.54 12.01
CA ALA A 93 -11.81 3.63 12.88
C ALA A 93 -11.05 2.53 12.10
N MET A 94 -11.62 2.04 11.01
CA MET A 94 -10.94 1.06 10.14
C MET A 94 -9.76 1.67 9.38
N VAL A 95 -9.90 2.90 8.87
CA VAL A 95 -8.79 3.61 8.20
C VAL A 95 -7.68 3.93 9.19
N PHE A 96 -8.03 4.40 10.38
CA PHE A 96 -7.06 4.70 11.43
C PHE A 96 -6.30 3.45 11.88
N ASN A 97 -7.00 2.34 12.13
CA ASN A 97 -6.37 1.07 12.50
C ASN A 97 -5.47 0.49 11.38
N ALA A 98 -5.82 0.71 10.10
CA ALA A 98 -4.97 0.32 8.99
C ALA A 98 -3.69 1.17 8.92
N ILE A 99 -3.82 2.48 9.15
CA ILE A 99 -2.67 3.41 9.25
C ILE A 99 -1.78 2.99 10.43
N GLU A 100 -2.35 2.70 11.59
CA GLU A 100 -1.61 2.30 12.79
C GLU A 100 -0.87 0.97 12.61
N GLY A 101 -1.45 0.00 11.88
CA GLY A 101 -0.76 -1.24 11.52
C GLY A 101 0.39 -1.06 10.52
N PHE A 102 0.31 -0.04 9.65
CA PHE A 102 1.32 0.24 8.63
C PHE A 102 2.41 1.21 9.12
N LEU A 103 2.13 2.03 10.13
CA LEU A 103 3.01 3.07 10.65
C LEU A 103 4.38 2.54 11.10
N PRO A 104 4.51 1.38 11.78
CA PRO A 104 5.82 0.83 12.14
C PRO A 104 6.67 0.46 10.92
N ALA A 105 6.05 -0.12 9.88
CA ALA A 105 6.74 -0.50 8.66
C ALA A 105 7.19 0.73 7.86
N GLY A 106 6.32 1.73 7.73
CA GLY A 106 6.66 3.01 7.09
C GLY A 106 7.76 3.77 7.84
N GLY A 107 7.68 3.83 9.16
CA GLY A 107 8.69 4.45 10.01
C GLY A 107 10.05 3.74 9.92
N ALA A 108 10.07 2.41 9.94
CA ALA A 108 11.29 1.62 9.73
C ALA A 108 11.90 1.89 8.35
N GLY A 109 11.08 1.94 7.29
CA GLY A 109 11.53 2.25 5.94
C GLY A 109 12.14 3.64 5.81
N PHE A 110 11.52 4.65 6.43
CA PHE A 110 12.05 6.01 6.48
C PHE A 110 13.40 6.08 7.21
N CYS A 111 13.50 5.46 8.40
CA CYS A 111 14.74 5.39 9.16
C CYS A 111 15.86 4.68 8.39
N LEU A 112 15.56 3.56 7.72
CA LEU A 112 16.52 2.87 6.85
C LEU A 112 16.98 3.78 5.70
N GLY A 113 16.05 4.50 5.06
CA GLY A 113 16.38 5.46 4.01
C GLY A 113 17.35 6.54 4.49
N LEU A 114 17.12 7.13 5.66
CA LEU A 114 18.01 8.12 6.26
C LEU A 114 19.39 7.53 6.62
N VAL A 115 19.42 6.35 7.23
CA VAL A 115 20.67 5.69 7.63
C VAL A 115 21.50 5.34 6.40
N PHE A 116 20.89 4.78 5.35
CA PHE A 116 21.61 4.41 4.12
C PHE A 116 22.12 5.66 3.42
N ALA A 117 21.30 6.71 3.30
CA ALA A 117 21.72 7.96 2.68
C ALA A 117 22.90 8.63 3.42
N ARG A 118 22.96 8.52 4.75
CA ARG A 118 23.98 9.20 5.56
C ARG A 118 25.25 8.39 5.79
N PHE A 119 25.12 7.09 6.03
CA PHE A 119 26.19 6.22 6.52
C PHE A 119 26.65 5.16 5.52
N MET A 120 25.80 4.74 4.58
CA MET A 120 26.12 3.67 3.62
C MET A 120 25.50 3.96 2.23
N PRO A 121 25.90 5.06 1.56
CA PRO A 121 25.32 5.44 0.27
C PRO A 121 25.55 4.37 -0.81
N GLU A 122 26.62 3.58 -0.71
CA GLU A 122 26.86 2.44 -1.61
C GLU A 122 25.85 1.29 -1.45
N ALA A 123 25.06 1.26 -0.37
CA ALA A 123 24.02 0.25 -0.14
C ALA A 123 22.62 0.69 -0.59
N LEU A 124 22.48 1.89 -1.17
CA LEU A 124 21.18 2.45 -1.60
C LEU A 124 20.44 1.57 -2.62
N TRP A 125 21.15 0.74 -3.38
CA TRP A 125 20.56 -0.24 -4.31
C TRP A 125 19.63 -1.26 -3.63
N MET A 126 19.78 -1.49 -2.33
CA MET A 126 18.93 -2.41 -1.56
C MET A 126 17.57 -1.79 -1.17
N LEU A 127 17.47 -0.46 -1.12
CA LEU A 127 16.28 0.24 -0.63
C LEU A 127 14.99 -0.15 -1.37
N PRO A 128 14.95 -0.24 -2.71
CA PRO A 128 13.77 -0.71 -3.44
C PRO A 128 13.21 -2.04 -2.93
N GLY A 129 14.09 -3.02 -2.69
CA GLY A 129 13.70 -4.36 -2.24
C GLY A 129 13.33 -4.39 -0.76
N LEU A 130 14.12 -3.72 0.11
CA LEU A 130 13.81 -3.59 1.54
C LEU A 130 12.47 -2.90 1.78
N TRP A 131 12.19 -1.84 1.01
CA TRP A 131 10.90 -1.15 1.04
C TRP A 131 9.75 -2.10 0.75
N GLN A 132 9.84 -2.91 -0.31
CA GLN A 132 8.79 -3.87 -0.68
C GLN A 132 8.60 -4.94 0.40
N VAL A 133 9.69 -5.43 1.01
CA VAL A 133 9.62 -6.36 2.15
C VAL A 133 8.86 -5.71 3.32
N LEU A 134 9.18 -4.46 3.67
CA LEU A 134 8.50 -3.74 4.74
C LEU A 134 7.02 -3.51 4.44
N VAL A 135 6.67 -3.15 3.20
CA VAL A 135 5.26 -3.04 2.77
C VAL A 135 4.53 -4.37 2.94
N GLY A 136 5.14 -5.47 2.53
CA GLY A 136 4.58 -6.82 2.71
C GLY A 136 4.36 -7.16 4.19
N LEU A 137 5.35 -6.88 5.05
CA LEU A 137 5.25 -7.08 6.50
C LEU A 137 4.17 -6.19 7.14
N GLY A 138 4.04 -4.93 6.70
CA GLY A 138 2.97 -4.03 7.14
C GLY A 138 1.59 -4.59 6.81
N LEU A 139 1.40 -5.11 5.59
CA LEU A 139 0.15 -5.76 5.19
C LEU A 139 -0.15 -7.03 6.00
N PHE A 140 0.88 -7.84 6.32
CA PHE A 140 0.73 -9.00 7.19
C PHE A 140 0.44 -8.61 8.64
N ALA A 141 1.04 -7.55 9.17
CA ALA A 141 0.74 -7.05 10.51
C ALA A 141 -0.74 -6.61 10.61
N SER A 142 -1.28 -6.02 9.55
CA SER A 142 -2.69 -5.64 9.44
C SER A 142 -3.63 -6.79 9.06
N ALA A 143 -3.16 -8.04 8.97
CA ALA A 143 -3.94 -9.20 8.52
C ALA A 143 -5.18 -9.51 9.38
N ARG A 144 -5.20 -9.09 10.65
CA ARG A 144 -6.35 -9.26 11.56
C ARG A 144 -7.51 -8.31 11.25
N ILE A 145 -7.23 -7.24 10.53
CA ILE A 145 -8.17 -6.14 10.26
C ILE A 145 -8.60 -6.14 8.79
N LEU A 146 -7.66 -6.50 7.90
CA LEU A 146 -7.87 -6.54 6.46
C LEU A 146 -8.53 -7.85 5.98
N PRO A 147 -9.28 -7.81 4.87
CA PRO A 147 -9.83 -9.02 4.24
C PRO A 147 -8.73 -10.02 3.86
N ARG A 148 -9.01 -11.32 3.99
CA ARG A 148 -8.07 -12.40 3.63
C ARG A 148 -7.42 -12.25 2.25
N PRO A 149 -8.12 -11.83 1.18
CA PRO A 149 -7.49 -11.63 -0.13
C PRO A 149 -6.34 -10.61 -0.12
N VAL A 150 -6.36 -9.61 0.76
CA VAL A 150 -5.29 -8.60 0.86
C VAL A 150 -3.97 -9.21 1.34
N GLN A 151 -4.01 -10.33 2.04
CA GLN A 151 -2.79 -11.05 2.45
C GLN A 151 -2.00 -11.59 1.24
N LEU A 152 -2.67 -11.88 0.12
CA LEU A 152 -1.99 -12.25 -1.13
C LEU A 152 -1.15 -11.08 -1.68
N VAL A 153 -1.62 -9.85 -1.48
CA VAL A 153 -0.85 -8.65 -1.86
C VAL A 153 0.36 -8.48 -0.93
N GLY A 154 0.20 -8.76 0.36
CA GLY A 154 1.33 -8.80 1.30
C GLY A 154 2.39 -9.82 0.88
N ALA A 155 1.96 -11.02 0.50
CA ALA A 155 2.85 -12.06 -0.02
C ALA A 155 3.54 -11.64 -1.32
N TRP A 156 2.80 -11.01 -2.24
CA TRP A 156 3.36 -10.45 -3.47
C TRP A 156 4.48 -9.45 -3.18
N TYR A 157 4.25 -8.45 -2.31
CA TYR A 157 5.27 -7.45 -1.97
C TYR A 157 6.49 -8.07 -1.29
N LEU A 158 6.29 -9.06 -0.41
CA LEU A 158 7.40 -9.78 0.21
C LEU A 158 8.25 -10.51 -0.83
N LEU A 159 7.62 -11.31 -1.70
CA LEU A 159 8.32 -12.08 -2.72
C LEU A 159 8.98 -11.18 -3.78
N ALA A 160 8.30 -10.11 -4.20
CA ALA A 160 8.85 -9.13 -5.11
C ALA A 160 10.04 -8.40 -4.49
N GLY A 161 9.96 -8.01 -3.21
CA GLY A 161 11.08 -7.37 -2.51
C GLY A 161 12.31 -8.26 -2.41
N LEU A 162 12.13 -9.53 -2.06
CA LEU A 162 13.22 -10.52 -2.03
C LEU A 162 13.80 -10.77 -3.44
N SER A 163 12.94 -10.84 -4.45
CA SER A 163 13.37 -11.01 -5.85
C SER A 163 14.15 -9.79 -6.35
N VAL A 164 13.69 -8.58 -6.01
CA VAL A 164 14.38 -7.31 -6.34
C VAL A 164 15.74 -7.25 -5.66
N LEU A 165 15.87 -7.68 -4.40
CA LEU A 165 17.17 -7.76 -3.73
C LEU A 165 18.10 -8.74 -4.43
N ALA A 166 17.60 -9.92 -4.83
CA ALA A 166 18.39 -10.91 -5.55
C ALA A 166 18.86 -10.38 -6.91
N LEU A 167 17.95 -9.83 -7.72
CA LEU A 167 18.26 -9.28 -9.05
C LEU A 167 19.17 -8.05 -8.99
N ALA A 168 18.93 -7.15 -8.03
CA ALA A 168 19.75 -5.95 -7.87
C ALA A 168 21.16 -6.27 -7.33
N SER A 169 21.37 -7.43 -6.70
CA SER A 169 22.67 -7.79 -6.12
C SER A 169 23.77 -8.00 -7.16
N GLU A 170 23.41 -8.40 -8.39
CA GLU A 170 24.37 -8.66 -9.48
C GLU A 170 25.02 -7.36 -9.98
N GLY A 171 24.23 -6.30 -10.14
CA GLY A 171 24.70 -5.01 -10.66
C GLY A 171 24.90 -3.92 -9.62
N ARG A 172 24.26 -4.03 -8.45
CA ARG A 172 24.18 -2.95 -7.43
C ARG A 172 23.73 -1.60 -8.00
N HIS A 173 22.93 -1.64 -9.07
CA HIS A 173 22.41 -0.48 -9.76
C HIS A 173 20.95 -0.20 -9.40
N LEU A 174 20.57 1.08 -9.42
CA LEU A 174 19.19 1.48 -9.27
C LEU A 174 18.47 1.35 -10.63
N SER A 175 17.35 0.65 -10.64
CA SER A 175 16.48 0.55 -11.82
C SER A 175 15.07 1.01 -11.46
N PRO A 176 14.48 1.95 -12.22
CA PRO A 176 13.11 2.41 -11.98
C PRO A 176 12.09 1.26 -12.03
N TRP A 177 12.34 0.25 -12.85
CA TRP A 177 11.46 -0.91 -13.00
C TRP A 177 11.40 -1.81 -11.77
N LEU A 178 12.49 -1.87 -10.99
CA LEU A 178 12.55 -2.63 -9.73
C LEU A 178 11.65 -2.04 -8.64
N MET A 179 11.23 -0.77 -8.77
CA MET A 179 10.22 -0.15 -7.91
C MET A 179 8.85 -0.09 -8.57
N GLY A 180 8.79 0.35 -9.82
CA GLY A 180 7.54 0.60 -10.53
C GLY A 180 6.72 -0.65 -10.79
N LEU A 181 7.35 -1.74 -11.29
CA LEU A 181 6.61 -2.96 -11.62
C LEU A 181 6.00 -3.63 -10.38
N PRO A 182 6.76 -3.90 -9.29
CA PRO A 182 6.18 -4.51 -8.11
C PRO A 182 5.04 -3.69 -7.50
N PHE A 183 5.19 -2.36 -7.47
CA PHE A 183 4.16 -1.47 -6.93
C PHE A 183 2.91 -1.43 -7.82
N ALA A 184 3.07 -1.32 -9.14
CA ALA A 184 1.94 -1.32 -10.06
C ALA A 184 1.15 -2.63 -10.01
N VAL A 185 1.83 -3.78 -9.96
CA VAL A 185 1.17 -5.08 -9.79
C VAL A 185 0.48 -5.16 -8.43
N GLY A 186 1.14 -4.73 -7.34
CA GLY A 186 0.55 -4.74 -6.00
C GLY A 186 -0.71 -3.85 -5.90
N GLN A 187 -0.67 -2.65 -6.45
CA GLN A 187 -1.82 -1.75 -6.51
C GLN A 187 -2.94 -2.29 -7.43
N GLY A 188 -2.59 -2.92 -8.55
CA GLY A 188 -3.53 -3.59 -9.43
C GLY A 188 -4.25 -4.75 -8.74
N LEU A 189 -3.52 -5.58 -7.98
CA LEU A 189 -4.11 -6.65 -7.18
C LEU A 189 -5.05 -6.10 -6.10
N LEU A 190 -4.65 -5.04 -5.39
CA LEU A 190 -5.53 -4.35 -4.43
C LEU A 190 -6.79 -3.81 -5.12
N ALA A 191 -6.65 -3.18 -6.28
CA ALA A 191 -7.77 -2.67 -7.06
C ALA A 191 -8.75 -3.78 -7.47
N ILE A 192 -8.24 -4.93 -7.95
CA ILE A 192 -9.05 -6.10 -8.30
C ILE A 192 -9.78 -6.65 -7.08
N ILE A 193 -9.11 -6.78 -5.93
CA ILE A 193 -9.71 -7.27 -4.70
C ILE A 193 -10.86 -6.34 -4.25
N VAL A 194 -10.61 -5.04 -4.22
CA VAL A 194 -11.62 -4.03 -3.85
C VAL A 194 -12.79 -4.04 -4.84
N HIS A 195 -12.52 -4.18 -6.14
CA HIS A 195 -13.56 -4.25 -7.17
C HIS A 195 -14.42 -5.51 -7.04
N ARG A 196 -13.81 -6.69 -6.86
CA ARG A 196 -14.57 -7.94 -6.67
C ARG A 196 -15.42 -7.93 -5.40
N GLN A 197 -14.94 -7.30 -4.33
CA GLN A 197 -15.73 -7.09 -3.11
C GLN A 197 -16.89 -6.13 -3.32
N SER A 198 -16.77 -5.19 -4.26
CA SER A 198 -17.87 -4.30 -4.64
C SER A 198 -18.96 -5.00 -5.46
N GLU A 199 -18.58 -5.97 -6.30
CA GLU A 199 -19.49 -6.71 -7.19
C GLU A 199 -20.17 -7.90 -6.50
N GLY A 200 -19.44 -8.68 -5.70
CA GLY A 200 -19.96 -9.89 -5.04
C GLY A 200 -21.06 -9.66 -4.01
N GLY A 201 -21.35 -8.40 -3.66
CA GLY A 201 -22.50 -8.02 -2.84
C GLY A 201 -23.77 -7.71 -3.64
N LEU A 202 -23.78 -7.85 -4.96
CA LEU A 202 -24.98 -7.65 -5.81
C LEU A 202 -25.75 -8.96 -6.10
N ASP A 203 -25.13 -10.13 -5.83
CA ASP A 203 -25.69 -11.45 -6.14
C ASP A 203 -26.05 -12.29 -4.88
N ALA A 204 -26.17 -11.66 -3.71
CA ALA A 204 -26.61 -12.29 -2.46
C ALA A 204 -27.78 -11.51 -1.83
#